data_AF-A0A537IHY7-F1
#
_entry.id   AF-A0A537IHY7-F1
#
_cell.length_a   1.000
_cell.length_b   1.000
_cell.length_c   1.000
_cell.angle_alpha   90.00
_cell.angle_beta   90.00
_cell.angle_gamma   90.00
#
_symmetry.space_group_name_H-M   'P 1'
#
loop_
_entity.id
_entity.type
_entity.pdbx_description
1 polymer ?
#
loop_
_entity_poly.entity_id
_entity_poly.type
_entity_poly.pdbx_seq_one_letter_code
_entity_poly.pdbx_strand_id
1 'polypeptide(L)'
;MRINILIAGGLILAVSILLLNSEIVAFIFGFALGVLNVLIGILTAKSVGITVPPGDYQGPLKLSLDKGVIRTNIYAVAFSEKKLVLRKLGSANLTVATALILAILGAALAGAFGIVVGGITAFSLQEFVTQRRRDEIKRGNILDPLGGKDLEFLYDELDHIQLLRNRIQLYLKDRIVRIAISRRSYRILGPVLERVIPAKIQLGPVPSGKDS
;
A
#
# COMPACT_ATOMS: atom_id res chain seq x y z
N MET A 1 6.75 1.71 8.98
CA MET A 1 5.38 2.15 9.30
C MET A 1 4.92 1.66 10.66
N ARG A 2 4.93 0.36 10.96
CA ARG A 2 4.60 -0.18 12.31
C ARG A 2 5.22 0.62 13.47
N ILE A 3 6.53 0.80 13.46
CA ILE A 3 7.26 1.55 14.50
C ILE A 3 6.75 3.00 14.61
N ASN A 4 6.52 3.67 13.49
CA ASN A 4 6.02 5.05 13.48
C ASN A 4 4.61 5.14 14.09
N ILE A 5 3.74 4.16 13.85
CA ILE A 5 2.41 4.11 14.46
C ILE A 5 2.52 3.92 15.98
N LEU A 6 3.40 3.03 16.44
CA LEU A 6 3.66 2.83 17.88
C LEU A 6 4.20 4.10 18.54
N ILE A 7 5.18 4.75 17.92
CA ILE A 7 5.75 6.02 18.42
C ILE A 7 4.66 7.09 18.48
N ALA A 8 3.85 7.23 17.42
CA ALA A 8 2.78 8.21 17.40
C ALA A 8 1.73 7.92 18.48
N GLY A 9 1.32 6.67 18.67
CA GLY A 9 0.42 6.27 19.75
C GLY A 9 0.99 6.57 21.14
N GLY A 10 2.26 6.27 21.37
CA GLY A 10 2.95 6.58 22.62
C GLY A 10 3.04 8.09 22.90
N LEU A 11 3.33 8.90 21.88
CA LEU A 11 3.35 10.36 21.99
C LEU A 11 1.96 10.93 22.29
N ILE A 12 0.93 10.44 21.61
CA ILE A 12 -0.46 10.85 21.88
C ILE A 12 -0.83 10.54 23.33
N LEU A 13 -0.50 9.36 23.83
CA LEU A 13 -0.75 8.98 25.22
C LEU A 13 -0.02 9.91 26.21
N ALA A 14 1.27 10.16 25.98
CA ALA A 14 2.07 11.04 26.84
C ALA A 14 1.48 12.46 26.89
N VAL A 15 1.13 13.04 25.74
CA VAL A 15 0.51 14.38 25.68
C VAL A 15 -0.86 14.36 26.33
N SER A 16 -1.66 13.31 26.14
CA SER A 16 -2.98 13.21 26.76
C SER A 16 -2.88 13.24 28.28
N ILE A 17 -1.93 12.51 28.88
CA ILE A 17 -1.70 12.50 30.34
C ILE A 17 -1.40 13.91 30.87
N LEU A 18 -0.66 14.73 30.13
CA LEU A 18 -0.38 16.12 30.52
C LEU A 18 -1.66 16.99 30.53
N LEU A 19 -2.65 16.65 29.72
CA LEU A 19 -3.92 17.37 29.63
C LEU A 19 -4.96 16.93 30.67
N LEU A 20 -4.67 15.91 31.48
CA LEU A 20 -5.62 15.32 32.43
C LEU A 20 -6.28 16.36 33.35
N ASN A 21 -5.50 17.32 33.83
CA ASN A 21 -5.95 18.32 34.81
C ASN A 21 -6.45 19.62 34.17
N SER A 22 -6.16 19.87 32.89
CA SER A 22 -6.48 21.14 32.22
C SER A 22 -7.60 21.01 31.20
N GLU A 23 -7.68 19.89 30.48
CA GLU A 23 -8.65 19.68 29.39
C GLU A 23 -9.13 18.24 29.38
N ILE A 24 -10.09 17.91 30.25
CA ILE A 24 -10.52 16.52 30.47
C ILE A 24 -11.09 15.84 29.21
N VAL A 25 -11.77 16.59 28.34
CA VAL A 25 -12.30 16.08 27.07
C VAL A 25 -11.17 15.74 26.10
N ALA A 26 -10.15 16.61 26.01
CA ALA A 26 -8.96 16.37 25.20
C ALA A 26 -8.15 15.19 25.73
N PHE A 27 -8.03 15.04 27.05
CA PHE A 27 -7.44 13.86 27.68
C PHE A 27 -8.17 12.58 27.27
N ILE A 28 -9.50 12.49 27.47
CA ILE A 28 -10.26 11.27 27.17
C ILE A 28 -10.14 10.89 25.69
N PHE A 29 -10.32 11.87 24.81
CA PHE A 29 -10.23 11.65 23.36
C PHE A 29 -8.83 11.23 22.94
N GLY A 30 -7.81 11.97 23.37
CA GLY A 30 -6.41 11.67 23.08
C GLY A 30 -5.99 10.31 23.63
N PHE A 31 -6.37 9.99 24.87
CA PHE A 31 -6.04 8.71 25.49
C PHE A 31 -6.63 7.54 24.72
N ALA A 32 -7.93 7.60 24.40
CA ALA A 32 -8.62 6.55 23.64
C ALA A 32 -7.96 6.32 22.26
N LEU A 33 -7.67 7.40 21.52
CA LEU A 33 -7.02 7.30 20.23
C LEU A 33 -5.54 6.88 20.34
N GLY A 34 -4.84 7.30 21.39
CA GLY A 34 -3.48 6.87 21.69
C GLY A 34 -3.41 5.36 21.92
N VAL A 35 -4.30 4.81 22.76
CA VAL A 35 -4.43 3.36 22.98
C VAL A 35 -4.74 2.65 21.66
N LEU A 36 -5.69 3.15 20.89
CA LEU A 36 -6.05 2.57 19.59
C LEU A 36 -4.86 2.53 18.63
N ASN A 37 -4.07 3.60 18.54
CA ASN A 37 -2.86 3.64 17.70
C ASN A 37 -1.81 2.62 18.16
N VAL A 38 -1.59 2.48 19.47
CA VAL A 38 -0.66 1.47 20.00
C VAL A 38 -1.14 0.07 19.66
N LEU A 39 -2.42 -0.25 19.88
CA LEU A 39 -3.01 -1.54 19.52
C LEU A 39 -2.85 -1.82 18.02
N ILE A 40 -3.16 -0.85 17.18
CA ILE A 40 -2.94 -0.95 15.74
C ILE A 40 -1.47 -1.23 15.44
N GLY A 41 -0.54 -0.50 16.04
CA GLY A 41 0.89 -0.69 15.83
C GLY A 41 1.41 -2.07 16.30
N ILE A 42 0.79 -2.65 17.32
CA ILE A 42 1.11 -4.02 17.77
C ILE A 42 0.62 -5.04 16.74
N LEU A 43 -0.63 -4.88 16.29
CA LEU A 43 -1.30 -5.82 15.38
C LEU A 43 -0.88 -5.68 13.91
N THR A 44 -0.28 -4.55 13.53
CA THR A 44 0.14 -4.29 12.15
C THR A 44 1.39 -5.10 11.79
N ALA A 45 1.24 -6.05 10.87
CA ALA A 45 2.34 -6.85 10.35
C ALA A 45 3.39 -6.02 9.58
N LYS A 46 4.62 -6.52 9.52
CA LYS A 46 5.69 -5.90 8.73
C LYS A 46 5.45 -6.17 7.24
N SER A 47 5.41 -5.10 6.43
CA SER A 47 5.43 -5.26 4.96
C SER A 47 6.79 -5.81 4.51
N VAL A 48 6.74 -6.86 3.69
CA VAL A 48 7.89 -7.56 3.11
C VAL A 48 8.35 -6.86 1.81
N GLY A 49 7.46 -6.10 1.18
CA GLY A 49 7.73 -5.25 0.03
C GLY A 49 7.71 -6.01 -1.29
N ILE A 50 8.57 -7.00 -1.43
CA ILE A 50 8.66 -7.90 -2.60
C ILE A 50 8.78 -9.33 -2.10
N THR A 51 8.06 -10.24 -2.74
CA THR A 51 8.22 -11.68 -2.51
C THR A 51 8.44 -12.37 -3.86
N VAL A 52 9.59 -13.02 -3.98
CA VAL A 52 9.95 -13.90 -5.10
C VAL A 52 9.97 -15.32 -4.53
N PRO A 53 9.12 -16.24 -5.02
CA PRO A 53 9.19 -17.63 -4.64
C PRO A 53 10.58 -18.21 -4.95
N PRO A 54 11.03 -19.23 -4.20
CA PRO A 54 12.31 -19.88 -4.48
C PRO A 54 12.29 -20.54 -5.87
N GLY A 55 13.47 -20.73 -6.47
CA GLY A 55 13.59 -21.10 -7.90
C GLY A 55 13.04 -22.50 -8.26
N ASP A 56 12.87 -23.36 -7.26
CA ASP A 56 12.26 -24.68 -7.31
C ASP A 56 10.72 -24.65 -7.15
N TYR A 57 10.14 -23.48 -6.88
CA TYR A 57 8.71 -23.31 -6.76
C TYR A 57 8.00 -23.48 -8.10
N GLN A 58 7.28 -24.59 -8.25
CA GLN A 58 6.51 -24.91 -9.45
C GLN A 58 5.12 -24.25 -9.50
N GLY A 59 4.76 -23.44 -8.50
CA GLY A 59 3.47 -22.76 -8.49
C GLY A 59 3.36 -21.64 -9.54
N PRO A 60 2.13 -21.22 -9.85
CA PRO A 60 1.86 -20.23 -10.91
C PRO A 60 2.31 -18.81 -10.53
N LEU A 61 2.50 -18.52 -9.24
CA LEU A 61 3.00 -17.23 -8.77
C LEU A 61 4.52 -17.15 -9.00
N LYS A 62 4.97 -16.08 -9.65
CA LYS A 62 6.41 -15.87 -9.93
C LYS A 62 6.99 -14.65 -9.23
N LEU A 63 6.17 -13.63 -9.00
CA LEU A 63 6.57 -12.43 -8.27
C LEU A 63 5.33 -11.81 -7.64
N SER A 64 5.45 -11.34 -6.40
CA SER A 64 4.44 -10.46 -5.81
C SER A 64 5.05 -9.22 -5.18
N LEU A 65 4.31 -8.12 -5.29
CA LEU A 65 4.60 -6.85 -4.67
C LEU A 65 3.51 -6.55 -3.66
N ASP A 66 3.92 -6.17 -2.46
CA ASP A 66 3.00 -5.80 -1.39
C ASP A 66 2.20 -4.53 -1.72
N LYS A 67 2.70 -3.68 -2.62
CA LYS A 67 2.09 -2.38 -2.94
C LYS A 67 2.42 -1.90 -4.35
N GLY A 68 1.37 -1.70 -5.15
CA GLY A 68 1.35 -0.93 -6.39
C GLY A 68 0.19 0.08 -6.34
N VAL A 69 0.33 1.23 -6.99
CA VAL A 69 -0.70 2.27 -6.99
C VAL A 69 -1.10 2.62 -8.42
N ILE A 70 -2.40 2.56 -8.70
CA ILE A 70 -2.98 3.08 -9.95
C ILE A 70 -3.91 4.23 -9.58
N ARG A 71 -3.61 5.43 -10.07
CA ARG A 71 -4.30 6.67 -9.70
C ARG A 71 -4.32 6.82 -8.17
N THR A 72 -5.48 6.69 -7.54
CA THR A 72 -5.67 6.79 -6.08
C THR A 72 -5.91 5.44 -5.41
N ASN A 73 -5.94 4.34 -6.16
CA ASN A 73 -6.18 3.00 -5.63
C ASN A 73 -4.87 2.28 -5.33
N ILE A 74 -4.83 1.58 -4.20
CA ILE A 74 -3.68 0.82 -3.73
C ILE A 74 -3.98 -0.67 -3.94
N TYR A 75 -3.04 -1.39 -4.53
CA TYR A 75 -3.16 -2.80 -4.90
C TYR A 75 -1.98 -3.61 -4.37
N ALA A 76 -2.20 -4.89 -4.08
CA ALA A 76 -1.15 -5.90 -4.10
C ALA A 76 -1.01 -6.36 -5.55
N VAL A 77 0.22 -6.51 -6.02
CA VAL A 77 0.52 -6.86 -7.41
C VAL A 77 1.06 -8.28 -7.44
N ALA A 78 0.58 -9.13 -8.33
CA ALA A 78 1.09 -10.47 -8.53
C ALA A 78 1.30 -10.75 -10.01
N PHE A 79 2.47 -11.28 -10.33
CA PHE A 79 2.84 -11.74 -11.66
C PHE A 79 2.84 -13.27 -11.66
N SER A 80 2.16 -13.83 -12.65
CA SER A 80 2.28 -15.23 -13.02
C SER A 80 2.97 -15.35 -14.38
N GLU A 81 3.05 -16.58 -14.90
CA GLU A 81 3.58 -16.87 -16.23
C GLU A 81 2.70 -16.32 -17.37
N LYS A 82 1.39 -16.13 -17.12
CA LYS A 82 0.42 -15.79 -18.16
C LYS A 82 -0.28 -14.45 -17.93
N LYS A 83 -0.25 -13.94 -16.71
CA LYS A 83 -1.06 -12.77 -16.33
C LYS A 83 -0.45 -11.96 -15.20
N LEU A 84 -0.90 -10.71 -15.13
CA LEU A 84 -0.68 -9.78 -14.04
C LEU A 84 -2.01 -9.52 -13.32
N VAL A 85 -2.02 -9.73 -12.01
CA VAL A 85 -3.19 -9.54 -11.15
C VAL A 85 -2.93 -8.42 -10.16
N LEU A 86 -3.92 -7.56 -9.98
CA LEU A 86 -3.92 -6.45 -9.03
C LEU A 86 -5.09 -6.61 -8.07
N ARG A 87 -4.78 -6.97 -6.83
CA ARG A 87 -5.76 -7.15 -5.77
C ARG A 87 -5.93 -5.86 -4.99
N LYS A 88 -7.14 -5.29 -4.95
CA LYS A 88 -7.37 -3.96 -4.35
C LYS A 88 -7.24 -4.02 -2.83
N LEU A 89 -6.25 -3.31 -2.30
CA LEU A 89 -6.01 -3.16 -0.86
C LEU A 89 -6.76 -1.97 -0.27
N GLY A 90 -6.86 -0.86 -1.01
CA GLY A 90 -7.45 0.36 -0.48
C GLY A 90 -7.50 1.51 -1.49
N SER A 91 -7.81 2.70 -0.99
CA SER A 91 -7.83 3.93 -1.78
C SER A 91 -7.31 5.09 -0.94
N ALA A 92 -6.42 5.89 -1.52
CA ALA A 92 -5.94 7.13 -0.94
C ALA A 92 -7.08 8.13 -0.70
N ASN A 93 -8.11 8.14 -1.58
CA ASN A 93 -9.28 9.01 -1.38
C ASN A 93 -10.03 8.63 -0.10
N LEU A 94 -10.14 7.34 0.18
CA LEU A 94 -10.74 6.88 1.43
C LEU A 94 -9.89 7.28 2.63
N THR A 95 -8.56 7.17 2.54
CA THR A 95 -7.66 7.67 3.60
C THR A 95 -7.87 9.15 3.89
N VAL A 96 -7.89 9.97 2.83
CA VAL A 96 -8.06 11.43 2.96
C VAL A 96 -9.42 11.76 3.55
N ALA A 97 -10.49 11.10 3.09
CA ALA A 97 -11.83 11.30 3.64
C ALA A 97 -11.89 10.93 5.13
N THR A 98 -11.35 9.77 5.52
CA THR A 98 -11.30 9.35 6.93
C THR A 98 -10.48 10.32 7.78
N ALA A 99 -9.34 10.79 7.27
CA ALA A 99 -8.51 11.77 7.96
C ALA A 99 -9.25 13.10 8.17
N LEU A 100 -9.99 13.57 7.17
CA LEU A 100 -10.77 14.80 7.27
C LEU A 100 -11.91 14.65 8.30
N ILE A 101 -12.65 13.54 8.26
CA ILE A 101 -13.74 13.28 9.21
C ILE A 101 -13.21 13.22 10.65
N LEU A 102 -12.13 12.47 10.89
CA LEU A 102 -11.54 12.37 12.23
C LEU A 102 -10.91 13.69 12.68
N ALA A 103 -10.34 14.48 11.76
CA ALA A 103 -9.82 15.80 12.07
C ALA A 103 -10.93 16.78 12.47
N ILE A 104 -12.07 16.79 11.76
CA ILE A 104 -13.22 17.64 12.09
C ILE A 104 -13.82 17.22 13.43
N LEU A 105 -14.01 15.92 13.65
CA LEU A 105 -14.51 15.41 14.93
C LEU A 105 -13.54 15.74 16.07
N GLY A 106 -12.24 15.57 15.83
CA GLY A 106 -11.19 15.92 16.77
C GLY A 106 -11.17 17.43 17.08
N ALA A 107 -11.33 18.29 16.07
CA ALA A 107 -11.42 19.74 16.27
C ALA A 107 -12.58 20.11 17.19
N ALA A 108 -13.75 19.49 17.00
CA ALA A 108 -14.92 19.74 17.82
C ALA A 108 -14.75 19.29 19.29
N LEU A 109 -13.95 18.24 19.54
CA LEU A 109 -13.77 17.67 20.88
C LEU A 109 -12.56 18.24 21.63
N ALA A 110 -11.48 18.56 20.93
CA ALA A 110 -10.18 18.86 21.51
C ALA A 110 -9.36 19.88 20.70
N GLY A 111 -10.02 20.68 19.86
CA GLY A 111 -9.40 21.76 19.10
C GLY A 111 -8.22 21.30 18.24
N ALA A 112 -7.13 22.06 18.27
CA ALA A 112 -5.93 21.78 17.48
C ALA A 112 -5.30 20.42 17.81
N PHE A 113 -5.30 20.02 19.09
CA PHE A 113 -4.80 18.71 19.50
C PHE A 113 -5.64 17.59 18.86
N GLY A 114 -6.96 17.70 18.91
CA GLY A 114 -7.87 16.72 18.31
C GLY A 114 -7.71 16.59 16.79
N ILE A 115 -7.45 17.68 16.08
CA ILE A 115 -7.14 17.66 14.63
C ILE A 115 -5.93 16.76 14.34
N VAL A 116 -4.84 16.98 15.07
CA VAL A 116 -3.58 16.24 14.88
C VAL A 116 -3.77 14.76 15.22
N VAL A 117 -4.37 14.47 16.39
CA VAL A 117 -4.61 13.09 16.83
C VAL A 117 -5.55 12.37 15.86
N GLY A 118 -6.63 13.01 15.42
CA GLY A 118 -7.57 12.46 14.45
C GLY A 118 -6.90 12.12 13.11
N GLY A 119 -6.09 13.04 12.58
CA GLY A 119 -5.33 12.83 11.34
C GLY A 119 -4.35 11.66 11.44
N ILE A 120 -3.54 11.61 12.51
CA ILE A 120 -2.59 10.50 12.75
C ILE A 120 -3.34 9.17 12.82
N THR A 121 -4.44 9.12 13.58
CA THR A 121 -5.23 7.90 13.77
C THR A 121 -5.83 7.39 12.47
N ALA A 122 -6.29 8.28 11.58
CA ALA A 122 -6.77 7.89 10.26
C ALA A 122 -5.71 7.17 9.42
N PHE A 123 -4.47 7.67 9.43
CA PHE A 123 -3.36 7.02 8.73
C PHE A 123 -3.03 5.64 9.33
N SER A 124 -2.98 5.54 10.65
CA SER A 124 -2.76 4.26 11.33
C SER A 124 -3.84 3.24 11.00
N LEU A 125 -5.11 3.66 11.05
CA LEU A 125 -6.25 2.81 10.71
C LEU A 125 -6.20 2.34 9.25
N GLN A 126 -5.86 3.23 8.33
CA GLN A 126 -5.74 2.86 6.93
C GLN A 126 -4.61 1.85 6.71
N GLU A 127 -3.45 2.04 7.32
CA GLU A 127 -2.36 1.09 7.20
C GLU A 127 -2.77 -0.27 7.77
N PHE A 128 -3.44 -0.31 8.93
CA PHE A 128 -3.97 -1.54 9.52
C PHE A 128 -4.93 -2.27 8.58
N VAL A 129 -5.94 -1.58 8.06
CA VAL A 129 -6.94 -2.17 7.15
C VAL A 129 -6.28 -2.65 5.85
N THR A 130 -5.32 -1.90 5.33
CA THR A 130 -4.57 -2.27 4.11
C THR A 130 -3.75 -3.54 4.34
N GLN A 131 -3.12 -3.66 5.51
CA GLN A 131 -2.33 -4.83 5.89
C GLN A 131 -3.22 -6.05 6.15
N ARG A 132 -4.35 -5.88 6.85
CA ARG A 132 -5.32 -6.96 7.09
C ARG A 132 -5.87 -7.53 5.78
N ARG A 133 -6.25 -6.66 4.84
CA ARG A 133 -6.67 -7.08 3.48
C ARG A 133 -5.55 -7.79 2.74
N ARG A 134 -4.30 -7.32 2.89
CA ARG A 134 -3.15 -8.00 2.29
C ARG A 134 -2.97 -9.40 2.86
N ASP A 135 -3.09 -9.56 4.17
CA ASP A 135 -2.97 -10.86 4.83
C ASP A 135 -4.10 -11.81 4.42
N GLU A 136 -5.33 -11.30 4.27
CA GLU A 136 -6.46 -12.05 3.71
C GLU A 136 -6.16 -12.52 2.27
N ILE A 137 -5.63 -11.63 1.42
CA ILE A 137 -5.22 -11.97 0.05
C ILE A 137 -4.09 -13.00 0.03
N LYS A 138 -3.13 -12.91 0.97
CA LYS A 138 -2.01 -13.86 1.10
C LYS A 138 -2.44 -15.23 1.63
N ARG A 139 -3.47 -15.28 2.48
CA ARG A 139 -4.07 -16.54 2.96
C ARG A 139 -4.89 -17.22 1.86
N GLY A 140 -5.49 -16.45 0.96
CA GLY A 140 -6.12 -16.94 -0.26
C GLY A 140 -5.13 -17.07 -1.43
N ASN A 141 -5.67 -17.31 -2.63
CA ASN A 141 -4.88 -17.25 -3.86
C ASN A 141 -4.80 -15.81 -4.38
N ILE A 142 -3.60 -15.22 -4.33
CA ILE A 142 -3.37 -13.85 -4.83
C ILE A 142 -3.66 -13.70 -6.32
N LEU A 143 -3.60 -14.79 -7.09
CA LEU A 143 -3.83 -14.82 -8.54
C LEU A 143 -5.29 -14.94 -8.95
N ASP A 144 -6.20 -15.22 -8.00
CA ASP A 144 -7.63 -15.36 -8.28
C ASP A 144 -8.36 -14.10 -7.82
N PRO A 145 -8.71 -13.16 -8.72
CA PRO A 145 -9.45 -11.96 -8.32
C PRO A 145 -10.78 -12.34 -7.64
N LEU A 146 -11.06 -11.75 -6.47
CA LEU A 146 -12.25 -12.09 -5.66
C LEU A 146 -13.44 -11.14 -5.95
N GLY A 147 -13.37 -10.28 -6.97
CA GLY A 147 -14.50 -9.43 -7.36
C GLY A 147 -14.16 -8.21 -8.23
N GLY A 148 -15.18 -7.43 -8.60
CA GLY A 148 -15.13 -6.38 -9.64
C GLY A 148 -14.30 -5.13 -9.38
N LYS A 149 -13.50 -5.07 -8.31
CA LYS A 149 -12.52 -3.98 -8.07
C LYS A 149 -11.06 -4.42 -8.22
N ASP A 150 -10.84 -5.72 -8.35
CA ASP A 150 -9.56 -6.30 -8.72
C ASP A 150 -9.38 -6.17 -10.23
N LEU A 151 -8.13 -6.11 -10.68
CA LEU A 151 -7.81 -6.01 -12.10
C LEU A 151 -6.96 -7.20 -12.50
N GLU A 152 -7.27 -7.76 -13.67
CA GLU A 152 -6.51 -8.83 -14.29
C GLU A 152 -6.11 -8.38 -15.69
N PHE A 153 -4.85 -8.61 -16.04
CA PHE A 153 -4.30 -8.34 -17.36
C PHE A 153 -3.62 -9.61 -17.87
N LEU A 154 -4.19 -10.21 -18.91
CA LEU A 154 -3.60 -11.34 -19.60
C LEU A 154 -2.44 -10.85 -20.48
N TYR A 155 -1.31 -11.55 -20.47
CA TYR A 155 -0.13 -11.15 -21.25
C TYR A 155 -0.38 -11.15 -22.76
N ASP A 156 -1.33 -11.96 -23.25
CA ASP A 156 -1.69 -11.99 -24.66
C ASP A 156 -2.54 -10.78 -25.09
N GLU A 157 -3.09 -10.01 -24.14
CA GLU A 157 -3.80 -8.74 -24.38
C GLU A 157 -2.88 -7.52 -24.27
N LEU A 158 -1.64 -7.72 -23.81
CA LEU A 158 -0.65 -6.66 -23.64
C LEU A 158 0.23 -6.58 -24.88
N ASP A 159 0.36 -5.39 -25.44
CA ASP A 159 1.32 -5.15 -26.53
C ASP A 159 2.75 -5.22 -25.96
N HIS A 160 2.98 -4.53 -24.84
CA HIS A 160 4.23 -4.63 -24.10
C HIS A 160 4.13 -4.13 -22.65
N ILE A 161 5.09 -4.53 -21.84
CA ILE A 161 5.31 -4.10 -20.45
C ILE A 161 6.67 -3.40 -20.38
N GLN A 162 6.69 -2.25 -19.71
CA GLN A 162 7.91 -1.48 -19.50
C GLN A 162 8.07 -1.09 -18.04
N LEU A 163 9.26 -1.31 -17.49
CA LEU A 163 9.63 -0.88 -16.15
C LEU A 163 10.39 0.45 -16.21
N LEU A 164 9.77 1.53 -15.73
CA LEU A 164 10.36 2.87 -15.69
C LEU A 164 10.59 3.31 -14.25
N ARG A 165 11.81 3.11 -13.73
CA ARG A 165 12.33 3.62 -12.43
C ARG A 165 11.48 3.37 -11.18
N ASN A 166 10.25 3.86 -11.10
CA ASN A 166 9.30 3.63 -10.03
C ASN A 166 7.89 3.33 -10.55
N ARG A 167 7.76 2.92 -11.81
CA ARG A 167 6.48 2.62 -12.45
C ARG A 167 6.61 1.39 -13.34
N ILE A 168 5.56 0.58 -13.36
CA ILE A 168 5.33 -0.44 -14.37
C ILE A 168 4.26 0.11 -15.30
N GLN A 169 4.58 0.20 -16.59
CA GLN A 169 3.65 0.62 -17.62
C GLN A 169 3.20 -0.61 -18.39
N LEU A 170 1.89 -0.80 -18.46
CA LEU A 170 1.26 -1.81 -19.29
C LEU A 170 0.67 -1.08 -20.49
N TYR A 171 1.14 -1.45 -21.68
CA TYR A 171 0.61 -0.95 -22.94
C TYR A 171 -0.40 -1.97 -23.44
N LEU A 172 -1.65 -1.54 -23.49
CA LEU A 172 -2.75 -2.25 -24.13
C LEU A 172 -3.06 -1.51 -25.44
N LYS A 173 -3.71 -2.21 -26.38
CA LYS A 173 -4.08 -1.68 -27.70
C LYS A 173 -4.67 -0.27 -27.66
N ASP A 174 -5.52 0.00 -26.67
CA ASP A 174 -6.29 1.26 -26.61
C ASP A 174 -5.87 2.19 -25.46
N ARG A 175 -4.96 1.76 -24.57
CA ARG A 175 -4.62 2.53 -23.36
C ARG A 175 -3.32 2.12 -22.68
N ILE A 176 -2.78 3.05 -21.91
CA ILE A 176 -1.61 2.81 -21.05
C ILE A 176 -2.04 2.80 -19.58
N VAL A 177 -1.77 1.69 -18.88
CA VAL A 177 -1.98 1.56 -17.43
C VAL A 177 -0.65 1.77 -16.72
N ARG A 178 -0.60 2.72 -15.79
CA ARG A 178 0.61 3.08 -15.04
C ARG A 178 0.47 2.64 -13.59
N ILE A 179 1.28 1.68 -13.16
CA ILE A 179 1.34 1.17 -11.79
C ILE A 179 2.56 1.77 -11.12
N ALA A 180 2.36 2.70 -10.19
CA ALA A 180 3.46 3.23 -9.38
C ALA A 180 3.88 2.21 -8.31
N ILE A 181 5.19 1.99 -8.19
CA ILE A 181 5.83 1.10 -7.23
C ILE A 181 6.87 1.86 -6.41
N SER A 182 7.31 1.29 -5.29
CA SER A 182 8.39 1.89 -4.48
C SER A 182 9.70 1.94 -5.26
N ARG A 183 10.45 3.04 -5.13
CA ARG A 183 11.80 3.18 -5.73
C ARG A 183 12.77 2.10 -5.24
N ARG A 184 12.63 1.67 -3.98
CA ARG A 184 13.45 0.58 -3.42
C ARG A 184 13.17 -0.74 -4.14
N SER A 185 11.93 -0.93 -4.58
CA SER A 185 11.49 -2.15 -5.25
C SER A 185 12.09 -2.29 -6.65
N TYR A 186 12.29 -1.19 -7.38
CA TYR A 186 12.84 -1.21 -8.75
C TYR A 186 14.17 -1.95 -8.91
N ARG A 187 15.12 -1.76 -7.99
CA ARG A 187 16.44 -2.41 -8.06
C ARG A 187 16.35 -3.94 -8.03
N ILE A 188 15.33 -4.47 -7.37
CA ILE A 188 15.09 -5.90 -7.23
C ILE A 188 14.17 -6.39 -8.37
N LEU A 189 13.20 -5.56 -8.78
CA LEU A 189 12.23 -5.90 -9.81
C LEU A 189 12.82 -6.05 -11.20
N GLY A 190 13.80 -5.24 -11.60
CA GLY A 190 14.36 -5.28 -12.96
C GLY A 190 14.79 -6.69 -13.37
N PRO A 191 15.78 -7.29 -12.67
CA PRO A 191 16.28 -8.64 -13.01
C PRO A 191 15.24 -9.75 -12.87
N VAL A 192 14.25 -9.57 -11.99
CA VAL A 192 13.20 -10.58 -11.75
C VAL A 192 12.11 -10.51 -12.81
N LEU A 193 11.67 -9.31 -13.18
CA LEU A 193 10.67 -9.13 -14.23
C LEU A 193 11.17 -9.63 -15.58
N GLU A 194 12.46 -9.44 -15.88
CA GLU A 194 13.11 -9.99 -17.08
C GLU A 194 12.97 -11.52 -17.18
N ARG A 195 12.95 -12.22 -16.03
CA ARG A 195 12.81 -13.69 -15.97
C ARG A 195 11.37 -14.16 -15.91
N VAL A 196 10.44 -13.29 -15.48
CA VAL A 196 9.05 -13.66 -15.19
C VAL A 196 8.09 -13.30 -16.32
N ILE A 197 8.33 -12.18 -17.00
CA ILE A 197 7.51 -11.74 -18.13
C ILE A 197 8.02 -12.43 -19.41
N PRO A 198 7.17 -12.82 -20.37
CA PRO A 198 7.63 -13.31 -21.66
C PRO A 198 8.45 -12.26 -22.40
N ALA A 199 9.64 -12.62 -22.90
CA ALA A 199 10.54 -11.70 -23.62
C ALA A 199 9.85 -10.97 -24.79
N LYS A 200 8.88 -11.62 -25.45
CA LYS A 200 8.09 -11.06 -26.57
C LYS A 200 7.34 -9.76 -26.23
N ILE A 201 6.95 -9.56 -24.97
CA ILE A 201 6.21 -8.38 -24.52
C ILE A 201 7.06 -7.49 -23.60
N GLN A 202 8.33 -7.79 -23.41
CA GLN A 202 9.24 -6.91 -22.69
C GLN A 202 9.83 -5.91 -23.67
N LEU A 203 9.59 -4.62 -23.44
CA LEU A 203 10.41 -3.59 -24.05
C LEU A 203 11.56 -3.30 -23.08
N GLY A 204 12.78 -3.63 -23.53
CA GLY A 204 14.04 -3.49 -22.79
C GLY A 204 14.28 -2.06 -22.26
N PRO A 205 15.39 -1.84 -21.53
CA PRO A 205 15.60 -0.60 -20.78
C PRO A 205 15.51 0.61 -21.72
N VAL A 206 14.62 1.56 -21.40
CA VAL A 206 14.55 2.86 -22.11
C VAL A 206 15.93 3.52 -22.05
N PRO A 207 16.39 4.16 -23.15
CA PRO A 207 17.78 4.56 -23.32
C PRO A 207 18.28 5.36 -22.12
N SER A 208 19.53 5.13 -21.75
CA SER A 208 20.30 6.10 -20.96
C SER A 208 20.23 7.42 -21.72
N GLY A 209 19.32 8.30 -21.35
CA GLY A 209 19.29 9.70 -21.78
C GLY A 209 20.52 10.40 -21.22
N LYS A 210 21.66 10.15 -21.85
CA LYS A 210 22.62 11.20 -22.15
C LYS A 210 22.32 11.67 -23.57
N ASP A 211 22.63 12.95 -23.78
CA ASP A 211 22.57 13.69 -25.03
C ASP A 211 21.27 14.47 -25.24
N SER A 212 21.14 15.58 -24.51
CA SER A 212 21.15 16.96 -25.05
C SER A 212 20.96 17.96 -23.92
#